data_AF-A0A0F5MU59-F1
#
_entry.id   AF-A0A0F5MU59-F1
#
_cell.length_a   1.000
_cell.length_b   1.000
_cell.length_c   1.000
_cell.angle_alpha   90.00
_cell.angle_beta   90.00
_cell.angle_gamma   90.00
#
_symmetry.space_group_name_H-M   'P 1'
#
loop_
_entity.id
_entity.type
_entity.pdbx_description
1 polymer ?
#
loop_
_entity_poly.entity_id
_entity_poly.type
_entity_poly.pdbx_seq_one_letter_code
_entity_poly.pdbx_strand_id
1 'polypeptide(L)' 'MEQNDDPVRVGATVKALREAYGWKLGKFAVAVGTTHPHLSNIEAGRKRCTPGMARKIADTLGVPLAAIVTGRAVEEVA' A
#
# COMPACT_ATOMS: atom_id res chain seq x y z
N MET A 1 22.44 0.94 -5.47
CA MET A 1 21.23 0.80 -4.65
C MET A 1 20.06 0.98 -5.61
N GLU A 2 19.46 -0.13 -6.04
CA GLU A 2 18.50 -0.14 -7.14
C GLU A 2 17.23 0.63 -6.76
N GLN A 3 16.92 1.67 -7.52
CA GLN A 3 15.76 2.56 -7.30
C GLN A 3 14.41 1.88 -7.65
N ASN A 4 14.42 0.60 -8.01
CA ASN A 4 13.24 -0.19 -8.37
C ASN A 4 12.60 -0.96 -7.20
N ASP A 5 13.25 -1.05 -6.04
CA ASP A 5 12.72 -1.83 -4.91
C ASP A 5 11.57 -1.13 -4.17
N ASP A 6 11.50 0.20 -4.19
CA ASP A 6 10.52 0.94 -3.39
C ASP A 6 9.07 0.72 -3.87
N PRO A 7 8.75 0.77 -5.19
CA PRO A 7 7.39 0.47 -5.66
C PRO A 7 6.95 -0.97 -5.40
N VAL A 8 7.85 -1.95 -5.57
CA VAL A 8 7.54 -3.38 -5.36
C VAL A 8 7.27 -3.65 -3.89
N ARG A 9 8.15 -3.18 -2.99
CA ARG A 9 7.98 -3.31 -1.54
C ARG A 9 6.69 -2.64 -1.08
N VAL A 10 6.46 -1.38 -1.44
CA VAL A 10 5.25 -0.63 -1.03
C VAL A 10 4.00 -1.34 -1.55
N GLY A 11 4.00 -1.80 -2.79
CA GLY A 11 2.90 -2.56 -3.38
C GLY A 11 2.59 -3.83 -2.59
N ALA A 12 3.63 -4.61 -2.28
CA ALA A 12 3.50 -5.83 -1.48
C ALA A 12 2.96 -5.54 -0.06
N THR A 13 3.42 -4.47 0.59
CA THR A 13 2.92 -4.05 1.90
C THR A 13 1.44 -3.67 1.85
N VAL A 14 1.00 -2.90 0.84
CA VAL A 14 -0.42 -2.56 0.64
C VAL A 14 -1.26 -3.83 0.49
N LYS A 15 -0.80 -4.78 -0.33
CA LYS A 15 -1.49 -6.06 -0.54
C LYS A 15 -1.62 -6.86 0.76
N ALA A 16 -0.52 -6.99 1.50
CA ALA A 16 -0.49 -7.73 2.76
C ALA A 16 -1.44 -7.13 3.79
N LEU A 17 -1.42 -5.81 3.99
CA LEU A 17 -2.34 -5.12 4.89
C LEU A 17 -3.80 -5.28 4.44
N ARG A 18 -4.08 -5.09 3.14
CA ARG A 18 -5.43 -5.29 2.60
C ARG A 18 -5.96 -6.69 2.94
N GLU A 19 -5.15 -7.72 2.72
CA GLU A 19 -5.53 -9.11 2.96
C GLU A 19 -5.66 -9.43 4.45
N ALA A 20 -4.75 -8.94 5.29
CA ALA A 20 -4.80 -9.10 6.74
C ALA A 20 -6.08 -8.49 7.35
N TYR A 21 -6.56 -7.39 6.80
CA TYR A 21 -7.80 -6.73 7.22
C TYR A 21 -9.06 -7.27 6.50
N GLY A 22 -8.94 -8.37 5.74
CA GLY A 22 -10.08 -9.07 5.12
C GLY A 22 -10.68 -8.37 3.90
N TRP A 23 -9.98 -7.40 3.33
CA TRP A 23 -10.49 -6.62 2.19
C TRP A 23 -10.30 -7.35 0.86
N LYS A 24 -11.39 -7.48 0.10
CA LYS A 24 -11.32 -7.86 -1.32
C LYS A 24 -10.84 -6.67 -2.16
N LEU A 25 -9.93 -6.92 -3.11
CA LEU A 25 -9.29 -5.89 -3.94
C LEU A 25 -10.27 -4.88 -4.56
N GLY A 26 -11.35 -5.35 -5.17
CA GLY A 26 -12.34 -4.46 -5.80
C GLY A 26 -13.10 -3.57 -4.83
N LYS A 27 -13.55 -4.13 -3.69
CA LYS A 27 -14.24 -3.35 -2.66
C LYS A 27 -13.29 -2.32 -2.03
N PHE A 28 -12.05 -2.71 -1.82
CA PHE A 28 -11.03 -1.83 -1.27
C PHE A 28 -10.64 -0.70 -2.23
N ALA A 29 -10.51 -0.98 -3.53
CA ALA A 29 -10.27 0.05 -4.54
C ALA A 29 -11.34 1.13 -4.51
N VAL A 30 -12.61 0.73 -4.45
CA VAL A 30 -13.74 1.67 -4.32
C VAL A 30 -13.65 2.46 -3.02
N ALA A 31 -13.38 1.81 -1.88
CA ALA A 31 -13.27 2.47 -0.58
C ALA A 31 -12.14 3.52 -0.53
N VAL A 32 -10.99 3.22 -1.12
CA VAL A 32 -9.84 4.14 -1.25
C VAL A 32 -10.12 5.27 -2.26
N GLY A 33 -11.16 5.15 -3.08
CA GLY A 33 -11.49 6.11 -4.13
C GLY A 33 -10.61 5.96 -5.37
N THR A 34 -10.34 4.72 -5.78
CA THR A 34 -9.59 4.40 -7.00
C THR A 34 -10.18 3.22 -7.77
N THR A 35 -9.60 2.88 -8.93
CA THR A 35 -10.10 1.79 -9.76
C THR A 35 -9.40 0.48 -9.43
N HIS A 36 -10.09 -0.64 -9.63
CA HIS A 36 -9.51 -1.98 -9.44
C HIS A 36 -8.20 -2.17 -10.23
N PRO A 37 -8.11 -1.83 -11.54
CA PRO A 37 -6.85 -1.98 -12.29
C PRO A 37 -5.72 -1.09 -11.77
N HIS A 38 -6.04 0.11 -11.28
CA HIS A 38 -5.02 1.00 -10.74
C HIS A 38 -4.44 0.45 -9.44
N LEU A 39 -5.30 -0.01 -8.53
CA LEU A 39 -4.84 -0.59 -7.27
C LEU A 39 -4.11 -1.92 -7.47
N SER A 40 -4.58 -2.76 -8.39
CA SER A 40 -3.88 -4.00 -8.78
C SER A 40 -2.46 -3.72 -9.29
N ASN A 41 -2.29 -2.68 -10.12
CA ASN A 41 -0.96 -2.30 -10.60
C ASN A 41 -0.06 -1.73 -9.51
N ILE A 42 -0.63 -1.05 -8.50
CA ILE A 42 0.11 -0.60 -7.32
C ILE A 42 0.58 -1.80 -6.50
N GLU A 43 -0.33 -2.74 -6.18
CA GLU A 43 0.00 -3.94 -5.39
C GLU A 43 1.03 -4.84 -6.08
N ALA A 44 1.04 -4.86 -7.41
CA ALA A 44 2.03 -5.59 -8.21
C ALA A 44 3.36 -4.84 -8.41
N GLY A 45 3.52 -3.63 -7.86
CA GLY A 45 4.71 -2.79 -8.04
C GLY A 45 4.88 -2.21 -9.45
N ARG A 46 3.91 -2.44 -10.36
CA ARG A 46 3.92 -1.95 -11.75
C ARG A 46 3.61 -0.45 -11.85
N LYS A 47 2.95 0.10 -10.83
CA LYS A 47 2.67 1.53 -10.68
C LYS A 47 3.16 1.99 -9.32
N ARG A 48 3.84 3.14 -9.27
CA ARG A 48 4.25 3.77 -8.03
C ARG A 48 3.02 4.21 -7.22
N CYS A 49 2.99 3.86 -5.93
CA CYS A 49 2.04 4.41 -4.99
C CYS A 49 2.44 5.86 -4.67
N THR A 50 1.64 6.84 -5.07
CA THR A 50 1.92 8.25 -4.75
C THR A 50 1.71 8.50 -3.25
N PRO A 51 2.37 9.52 -2.64
CA PRO A 51 2.15 9.85 -1.24
C PRO A 51 0.68 10.09 -0.89
N GLY A 52 -0.07 10.75 -1.78
CA GLY A 52 -1.50 10.96 -1.62
C GLY A 52 -2.32 9.66 -1.67
N MET A 53 -1.93 8.70 -2.52
CA MET A 53 -2.57 7.39 -2.55
C MET A 53 -2.24 6.58 -1.30
N ALA A 54 -0.97 6.57 -0.86
CA ALA A 54 -0.55 5.90 0.36
C ALA A 54 -1.30 6.43 1.59
N ARG A 55 -1.53 7.76 1.67
CA ARG A 55 -2.38 8.37 2.71
C ARG A 55 -3.80 7.83 2.69
N LYS A 56 -4.47 7.84 1.54
CA LYS A 56 -5.84 7.32 1.42
C LYS A 56 -5.95 5.84 1.80
N ILE A 57 -4.98 5.04 1.40
CA ILE A 57 -4.91 3.62 1.75
C ILE A 57 -4.75 3.46 3.27
N ALA A 58 -3.83 4.21 3.90
CA ALA A 58 -3.61 4.20 5.34
C ALA A 58 -4.87 4.59 6.11
N ASP A 59 -5.52 5.68 5.71
CA ASP A 59 -6.75 6.18 6.33
C ASP A 59 -7.90 5.16 6.19
N THR A 60 -8.01 4.49 5.04
CA THR A 60 -9.04 3.46 4.79
C THR A 60 -8.81 2.18 5.60
N LEU A 61 -7.55 1.81 5.83
CA LEU A 61 -7.17 0.66 6.65
C LEU A 61 -7.14 0.98 8.16
N GLY A 62 -7.16 2.26 8.54
CA GLY A 62 -7.00 2.69 9.92
C GLY A 62 -5.60 2.44 10.47
N VAL A 63 -4.57 2.50 9.62
CA VAL A 63 -3.16 2.28 10.01
C VAL A 63 -2.34 3.55 9.85
N PRO A 64 -1.22 3.71 10.59
CA PRO A 64 -0.29 4.82 10.34
C PRO A 64 0.29 4.77 8.92
N LEU A 65 0.49 5.93 8.28
CA LEU A 65 1.12 6.00 6.94
C LEU A 65 2.50 5.31 6.93
N ALA A 66 3.23 5.38 8.04
CA ALA A 66 4.52 4.73 8.21
C ALA A 66 4.44 3.22 7.94
N ALA A 67 3.34 2.55 8.32
CA ALA A 67 3.15 1.11 8.08
C ALA A 67 3.16 0.72 6.60
N ILE A 68 2.98 1.68 5.68
CA ILE A 68 3.04 1.47 4.24
C ILE A 68 4.39 1.91 3.67
N VAL A 69 4.88 3.09 4.08
CA VAL A 69 6.00 3.75 3.40
C VAL A 69 7.37 3.46 4.03
N THR A 70 7.45 3.01 5.28
CA THR A 70 8.75 2.73 5.91
C THR A 70 9.29 1.39 5.43
N GLY A 71 10.52 1.40 4.90
CA GLY A 71 11.29 0.17 4.65
C GLY A 71 11.98 -0.37 5.91
N ARG A 72 11.87 0.35 7.04
CA ARG A 72 12.40 -0.06 8.32
C ARG A 72 11.42 -0.99 9.02
N ALA A 73 11.95 -2.02 9.65
CA ALA A 73 11.17 -2.93 10.48
C ALA A 73 10.68 -2.18 11.73
N VAL A 74 9.53 -2.59 12.29
CA VAL A 74 8.89 -1.89 13.43
C VAL A 74 9.84 -1.83 14.63
N GLU A 75 10.73 -2.82 14.73
CA GLU A 75 11.77 -2.98 15.75
C GLU A 75 12.83 -1.86 15.72
N GLU A 76 12.97 -1.12 14.61
CA GLU A 76 13.94 -0.02 14.48
C GLU A 76 13.37 1.36 14.88
N VAL A 77 12.08 1.44 15.16
CA VAL A 77 11.37 2.71 15.42
C VAL A 77 10.83 2.79 16.86
N ALA A 78 10.97 1.71 17.65
CA ALA A 78 10.51 1.61 19.03
C ALA A 78 11.61 1.97 20.05
#